data_AF-A0A2T5TZL8-F1
#
_entry.id   AF-A0A2T5TZL8-F1
#
_cell.length_a   1.000
_cell.length_b   1.000
_cell.length_c   1.000
_cell.angle_alpha   90.00
_cell.angle_beta   90.00
_cell.angle_gamma   90.00
#
_symmetry.space_group_name_H-M   'P 1'
#
loop_
_entity.id
_entity.type
_entity.pdbx_description
1 polymer ?
#
loop_
_entity_poly.entity_id
_entity_poly.type
_entity_poly.pdbx_seq_one_letter_code
_entity_poly.pdbx_strand_id
1 'polypeptide(L)'
;MVAAMVEHADTQRLIGDLAREGVIVSVDHAAGTACVQFADELTTGDIPWLASRAGSTRTWSPPAIGEQVMVLAPEADTARGVIIGSLSSDAHPHPANDASTLTEYEDGARIGYDPKSHSLTAILPVGATVRIDADGGLSFKGDMTVDGNIKSTGTITADTDVVGAGKSLKDHVHHGVQPGGGLSGKPQ
;
A
#
# COMPACT_ATOMS: atom_id res chain seq x y z
N MET A 1 54.37 -16.59 -11.29
CA MET A 1 53.73 -16.61 -9.96
C MET A 1 53.11 -15.26 -9.60
N VAL A 2 53.77 -14.12 -9.90
CA VAL A 2 53.23 -12.77 -9.63
C VAL A 2 51.98 -12.45 -10.48
N ALA A 3 51.97 -12.77 -11.78
CA ALA A 3 50.81 -12.50 -12.64
C ALA A 3 49.53 -13.23 -12.20
N ALA A 4 49.63 -14.51 -11.83
CA ALA A 4 48.50 -15.30 -11.33
C ALA A 4 48.00 -14.83 -9.94
N MET A 5 48.88 -14.25 -9.10
CA MET A 5 48.47 -13.64 -7.82
C MET A 5 47.78 -12.29 -8.02
N VAL A 6 48.21 -11.49 -9.00
CA VAL A 6 47.56 -10.20 -9.35
C VAL A 6 46.17 -10.45 -9.96
N GLU A 7 46.04 -11.43 -10.85
CA GLU A 7 44.78 -11.81 -11.48
C GLU A 7 43.73 -12.31 -10.46
N HIS A 8 44.18 -13.04 -9.43
CA HIS A 8 43.33 -13.46 -8.32
C HIS A 8 42.86 -12.29 -7.43
N ALA A 9 43.75 -11.35 -7.14
CA ALA A 9 43.43 -10.19 -6.30
C ALA A 9 42.45 -9.22 -6.99
N ASP A 10 42.62 -8.99 -8.30
CA ASP A 10 41.68 -8.17 -9.08
C ASP A 10 40.31 -8.83 -9.19
N THR A 11 40.25 -10.15 -9.37
CA THR A 11 38.98 -10.89 -9.40
C THR A 11 38.25 -10.78 -8.05
N GLN A 12 38.96 -10.93 -6.93
CA GLN A 12 38.37 -10.78 -5.60
C GLN A 12 37.84 -9.37 -5.36
N ARG A 13 38.56 -8.35 -5.80
CA ARG A 13 38.11 -6.95 -5.72
C ARG A 13 36.84 -6.72 -6.54
N LEU A 14 36.82 -7.15 -7.81
CA LEU A 14 35.66 -7.01 -8.70
C LEU A 14 34.42 -7.75 -8.17
N ILE A 15 34.60 -8.91 -7.55
CA ILE A 15 33.51 -9.65 -6.90
C ILE A 15 32.98 -8.87 -5.69
N GLY A 16 33.87 -8.28 -4.88
CA GLY A 16 33.48 -7.45 -3.73
C GLY A 16 32.72 -6.17 -4.14
N ASP A 17 33.06 -5.61 -5.30
CA ASP A 17 32.42 -4.40 -5.83
C ASP A 17 31.06 -4.67 -6.50
N LEU A 18 30.71 -5.95 -6.76
CA LEU A 18 29.50 -6.33 -7.48
C LEU A 18 28.22 -5.98 -6.74
N ALA A 19 28.20 -6.12 -5.41
CA ALA A 19 27.02 -5.86 -4.58
C ALA A 19 27.43 -5.17 -3.29
N ARG A 20 26.85 -4.00 -3.01
CA ARG A 20 27.20 -3.15 -1.87
C ARG A 20 25.95 -2.67 -1.14
N GLU A 21 25.97 -2.76 0.17
CA GLU A 21 24.95 -2.14 1.02
C GLU A 21 25.21 -0.64 1.17
N GLY A 22 24.14 0.15 1.22
CA GLY A 22 24.22 1.58 1.47
C GLY A 22 22.88 2.18 1.89
N VAL A 23 22.85 3.50 2.04
CA VAL A 23 21.68 4.26 2.48
C VAL A 23 21.28 5.27 1.41
N ILE A 24 19.99 5.39 1.12
CA ILE A 24 19.45 6.36 0.17
C ILE A 24 19.67 7.78 0.72
N VAL A 25 20.29 8.66 -0.07
CA VAL A 25 20.57 10.06 0.32
C VAL A 25 19.79 11.09 -0.51
N SER A 26 19.32 10.72 -1.70
CA SER A 26 18.42 11.54 -2.52
C SER A 26 17.56 10.67 -3.43
N VAL A 27 16.38 11.18 -3.80
CA VAL A 27 15.43 10.51 -4.68
C VAL A 27 14.89 11.52 -5.69
N ASP A 28 15.02 11.21 -6.98
CA ASP A 28 14.37 11.91 -8.08
C ASP A 28 13.17 11.07 -8.57
N HIS A 29 11.98 11.48 -8.13
CA HIS A 29 10.73 10.84 -8.53
C HIS A 29 10.38 11.02 -10.00
N ALA A 30 10.83 12.10 -10.65
CA ALA A 30 10.54 12.37 -12.05
C ALA A 30 11.39 11.48 -12.97
N ALA A 31 12.67 11.28 -12.60
CA ALA A 31 13.58 10.40 -13.33
C ALA A 31 13.43 8.92 -12.96
N GLY A 32 12.88 8.60 -11.78
CA GLY A 32 12.83 7.22 -11.27
C GLY A 32 14.19 6.71 -10.81
N THR A 33 15.01 7.61 -10.26
CA THR A 33 16.39 7.35 -9.83
C THR A 33 16.68 7.87 -8.42
N ALA A 34 17.64 7.27 -7.73
CA ALA A 34 18.07 7.68 -6.41
C ALA A 34 19.60 7.58 -6.29
N CYS A 35 20.16 8.29 -5.30
CA CYS A 35 21.57 8.16 -4.93
C CYS A 35 21.71 7.38 -3.63
N VAL A 36 22.72 6.53 -3.56
CA VAL A 36 23.05 5.71 -2.40
C VAL A 36 24.43 6.08 -1.90
N GLN A 37 24.57 6.28 -0.59
CA GLN A 37 25.86 6.43 0.08
C GLN A 37 26.27 5.11 0.72
N PHE A 38 27.49 4.66 0.45
CA PHE A 38 28.09 3.47 1.03
C PHE A 38 28.86 3.79 2.33
N ALA A 39 29.29 2.74 3.05
CA ALA A 39 29.99 2.87 4.33
C ALA A 39 31.35 3.60 4.25
N ASP A 40 31.99 3.63 3.08
CA ASP A 40 33.24 4.34 2.81
C ASP A 40 33.01 5.80 2.35
N GLU A 41 31.81 6.32 2.56
CA GLU A 41 31.33 7.66 2.18
C GLU A 41 31.23 7.91 0.66
N LEU A 42 31.51 6.90 -0.18
CA LEU A 42 31.29 6.99 -1.61
C LEU A 42 29.78 7.06 -1.90
N THR A 43 29.38 8.05 -2.69
CA THR A 43 27.99 8.22 -3.14
C THR A 43 27.88 7.87 -4.62
N THR A 44 26.85 7.12 -4.98
CA THR A 44 26.55 6.81 -6.39
C THR A 44 26.10 8.07 -7.15
N GLY A 45 26.09 7.99 -8.48
CA GLY A 45 25.24 8.89 -9.27
C GLY A 45 23.75 8.53 -9.13
N ASP A 46 22.92 9.18 -9.94
CA ASP A 46 21.50 8.85 -10.08
C ASP A 46 21.32 7.48 -10.73
N ILE A 47 20.98 6.47 -9.92
CA ILE A 47 20.79 5.09 -10.36
C ILE A 47 19.33 4.65 -10.20
N PRO A 48 18.81 3.79 -11.10
CA PRO A 48 17.43 3.31 -10.99
C PRO A 48 17.27 2.34 -9.81
N TRP A 49 16.04 2.21 -9.31
CA TRP A 49 15.66 1.17 -8.37
C TRP A 49 14.75 0.11 -9.01
N LEU A 50 14.81 -1.12 -8.50
CA LEU A 50 13.93 -2.19 -8.94
C LEU A 50 12.49 -1.92 -8.49
N ALA A 51 11.56 -1.91 -9.45
CA ALA A 51 10.14 -2.04 -9.18
C ALA A 51 9.74 -3.53 -9.08
N SER A 52 8.72 -3.83 -8.25
CA SER A 52 8.17 -5.20 -8.16
C SER A 52 7.68 -5.74 -9.51
N ARG A 53 7.15 -4.86 -10.38
CA ARG A 53 6.77 -5.13 -11.77
C ARG A 53 6.98 -3.87 -12.62
N ALA A 54 7.50 -4.03 -13.84
CA ALA A 54 7.76 -2.94 -14.78
C ALA A 54 7.34 -3.28 -16.24
N GLY A 55 6.39 -4.21 -16.41
CA GLY A 55 5.87 -4.64 -17.72
C GLY A 55 4.55 -3.96 -18.09
N SER A 56 3.59 -4.73 -18.60
CA SER A 56 2.20 -4.27 -18.77
C SER A 56 1.54 -3.96 -17.42
N THR A 57 1.88 -4.75 -16.39
CA THR A 57 1.65 -4.39 -15.00
C THR A 57 2.86 -3.61 -14.47
N ARG A 58 2.61 -2.49 -13.81
CA ARG A 58 3.63 -1.59 -13.27
C ARG A 58 3.31 -1.27 -11.82
N THR A 59 4.34 -1.27 -10.98
CA THR A 59 4.23 -0.90 -9.55
C THR A 59 5.13 0.30 -9.30
N TRP A 60 4.56 1.37 -8.76
CA TRP A 60 5.31 2.53 -8.29
C TRP A 60 5.39 2.50 -6.77
N SER A 61 6.61 2.35 -6.25
CA SER A 61 6.94 2.34 -4.83
C SER A 61 8.38 2.83 -4.71
N PRO A 62 8.60 4.17 -4.69
CA PRO A 62 9.95 4.72 -4.60
C PRO A 62 10.56 4.42 -3.23
N PRO A 63 11.89 4.30 -3.13
CA PRO A 63 12.56 4.26 -1.84
C PRO A 63 12.48 5.63 -1.14
N ALA A 64 12.72 5.65 0.16
CA ALA A 64 12.80 6.87 0.97
C ALA A 64 14.24 7.24 1.33
N ILE A 65 14.51 8.53 1.59
CA ILE A 65 15.80 8.97 2.16
C ILE A 65 15.99 8.33 3.53
N GLY A 66 17.18 7.77 3.78
CA GLY A 66 17.49 7.03 5.02
C GLY A 66 17.15 5.54 4.95
N GLU A 67 16.57 5.06 3.85
CA GLU A 67 16.32 3.63 3.65
C GLU A 67 17.62 2.89 3.34
N GLN A 68 17.86 1.76 4.03
CA GLN A 68 19.00 0.89 3.76
C GLN A 68 18.68 -0.04 2.59
N VAL A 69 19.57 -0.10 1.62
CA VAL A 69 19.37 -0.83 0.36
C VAL A 69 20.62 -1.60 -0.04
N MET A 70 20.45 -2.54 -0.97
CA MET A 70 21.54 -3.18 -1.68
C MET A 70 21.66 -2.56 -3.07
N VAL A 71 22.88 -2.27 -3.52
CA VAL A 71 23.18 -1.80 -4.88
C VAL A 71 23.94 -2.90 -5.60
N LEU A 72 23.40 -3.35 -6.74
CA LEU A 72 24.12 -4.22 -7.67
C LEU A 72 24.82 -3.33 -8.70
N ALA A 73 26.12 -3.53 -8.89
CA ALA A 73 26.94 -2.83 -9.88
C ALA A 73 27.37 -3.82 -10.99
N PRO A 74 26.57 -3.98 -12.06
CA PRO A 74 26.92 -4.85 -13.18
C PRO A 74 28.31 -4.50 -13.72
N GLU A 75 29.12 -5.53 -14.01
CA GLU A 75 30.50 -5.36 -14.49
C GLU A 75 31.40 -4.58 -13.49
N ALA A 76 31.01 -4.54 -12.21
CA ALA A 76 31.65 -3.75 -11.14
C ALA A 76 31.71 -2.23 -11.43
N ASP A 77 30.78 -1.73 -12.25
CA ASP A 77 30.63 -0.31 -12.55
C ASP A 77 29.50 0.30 -11.71
N THR A 78 29.87 1.05 -10.67
CA THR A 78 28.92 1.73 -9.78
C THR A 78 28.13 2.84 -10.46
N ALA A 79 28.63 3.40 -11.58
CA ALA A 79 27.87 4.36 -12.38
C ALA A 79 26.69 3.70 -13.13
N ARG A 80 26.75 2.37 -13.31
CA ARG A 80 25.67 1.53 -13.85
C ARG A 80 24.92 0.78 -12.74
N GLY A 81 25.06 1.24 -11.50
CA GLY A 81 24.42 0.63 -10.34
C GLY A 81 22.90 0.53 -10.51
N VAL A 82 22.31 -0.46 -9.83
CA VAL A 82 20.87 -0.64 -9.72
C VAL A 82 20.55 -0.95 -8.27
N ILE A 83 19.61 -0.22 -7.69
CA ILE A 83 19.16 -0.47 -6.32
C ILE A 83 18.26 -1.72 -6.34
N ILE A 84 18.68 -2.75 -5.62
CA ILE A 84 18.03 -4.05 -5.57
C ILE A 84 17.47 -4.34 -4.17
N GLY A 85 16.25 -3.87 -3.93
CA GLY A 85 15.48 -4.17 -2.73
C GLY A 85 15.83 -3.26 -1.53
N SER A 86 15.12 -3.54 -0.44
CA SER A 86 15.10 -2.75 0.79
C SER A 86 15.44 -3.64 1.96
N LEU A 87 16.35 -3.19 2.81
CA LEU A 87 16.77 -3.92 4.01
C LEU A 87 16.12 -3.29 5.24
N SER A 88 15.55 -4.14 6.09
CA SER A 88 15.14 -3.71 7.43
C SER A 88 16.38 -3.23 8.19
N SER A 89 16.22 -2.13 8.93
CA SER A 89 17.28 -1.54 9.74
C SER A 89 16.72 -1.10 11.09
N ASP A 90 17.58 -0.67 12.01
CA ASP A 90 17.13 -0.11 13.30
C ASP A 90 16.30 1.17 13.12
N ALA A 91 16.59 1.97 12.08
CA ALA A 91 15.84 3.17 11.74
C ALA A 91 14.49 2.86 11.08
N HIS A 92 14.43 1.77 10.29
CA HIS A 92 13.24 1.34 9.56
C HIS A 92 13.06 -0.19 9.71
N PRO A 93 12.53 -0.64 10.86
CA PRO A 93 12.32 -2.06 11.11
C PRO A 93 11.13 -2.61 10.29
N HIS A 94 11.04 -3.94 10.17
CA HIS A 94 9.83 -4.57 9.63
C HIS A 94 8.56 -4.12 10.39
N PRO A 95 7.44 -3.85 9.68
CA PRO A 95 6.22 -3.32 10.30
C PRO A 95 5.44 -4.37 11.11
N ALA A 96 5.81 -5.66 10.98
CA ALA A 96 5.22 -6.77 11.71
C ALA A 96 6.28 -7.82 12.06
N ASN A 97 6.02 -8.61 13.10
CA ASN A 97 6.88 -9.70 13.57
C ASN A 97 6.12 -11.03 13.73
N ASP A 98 4.98 -11.16 13.06
CA ASP A 98 4.12 -12.34 13.04
C ASP A 98 3.92 -12.85 11.59
N ALA A 99 2.91 -13.68 11.37
CA ALA A 99 2.61 -14.27 10.06
C ALA A 99 1.70 -13.41 9.17
N SER A 100 1.42 -12.16 9.56
CA SER A 100 0.60 -11.25 8.76
C SER A 100 1.38 -10.68 7.56
N THR A 101 0.62 -10.23 6.56
CA THR A 101 1.16 -9.42 5.47
C THR A 101 0.64 -7.99 5.66
N LEU A 102 1.55 -7.03 5.86
CA LEU A 102 1.23 -5.65 6.20
C LEU A 102 2.07 -4.68 5.37
N THR A 103 1.44 -3.64 4.84
CA THR A 103 2.09 -2.44 4.33
C THR A 103 1.79 -1.28 5.28
N GLU A 104 2.83 -0.62 5.78
CA GLU A 104 2.76 0.63 6.54
C GLU A 104 3.26 1.77 5.65
N TYR A 105 2.51 2.86 5.61
CA TYR A 105 2.84 4.07 4.87
C TYR A 105 3.44 5.13 5.80
N GLU A 106 4.17 6.10 5.23
CA GLU A 106 4.87 7.16 5.98
C GLU A 106 3.96 7.96 6.93
N ASP A 107 2.69 8.14 6.58
CA ASP A 107 1.68 8.84 7.39
C ASP A 107 1.05 7.98 8.49
N GLY A 108 1.53 6.74 8.65
CA GLY A 108 1.01 5.75 9.58
C GLY A 108 -0.22 4.99 9.09
N ALA A 109 -0.67 5.20 7.84
CA ALA A 109 -1.70 4.34 7.26
C ALA A 109 -1.19 2.89 7.16
N ARG A 110 -2.10 1.93 7.32
CA ARG A 110 -1.79 0.49 7.34
C ARG A 110 -2.82 -0.30 6.57
N ILE A 111 -2.38 -1.14 5.66
CA ILE A 111 -3.22 -2.14 4.98
C ILE A 111 -2.58 -3.52 5.09
N GLY A 112 -3.34 -4.49 5.60
CA GLY A 112 -2.78 -5.82 5.82
C GLY A 112 -3.81 -6.90 6.15
N TYR A 113 -3.39 -8.15 5.96
CA TYR A 113 -4.16 -9.35 6.22
C TYR A 113 -3.46 -10.23 7.25
N ASP A 114 -4.19 -10.62 8.29
CA ASP A 114 -3.73 -11.58 9.30
C ASP A 114 -4.42 -12.95 9.08
N PRO A 115 -3.68 -13.99 8.69
CA PRO A 115 -4.23 -15.33 8.48
C PRO A 115 -4.67 -16.03 9.77
N LYS A 116 -4.21 -15.58 10.96
CA LYS A 116 -4.56 -16.17 12.25
C LYS A 116 -5.94 -15.70 12.73
N SER A 117 -6.22 -14.40 12.60
CA SER A 117 -7.54 -13.82 12.94
C SER A 117 -8.53 -13.83 11.77
N HIS A 118 -8.07 -14.18 10.56
CA HIS A 118 -8.85 -14.12 9.33
C HIS A 118 -9.36 -12.70 9.02
N SER A 119 -8.53 -11.69 9.25
CA SER A 119 -8.92 -10.27 9.19
C SER A 119 -8.12 -9.50 8.15
N LEU A 120 -8.83 -8.78 7.27
CA LEU A 120 -8.28 -7.73 6.43
C LEU A 120 -8.54 -6.38 7.10
N THR A 121 -7.51 -5.55 7.25
CA THR A 121 -7.63 -4.21 7.82
C THR A 121 -7.07 -3.15 6.87
N ALA A 122 -7.74 -2.01 6.82
CA ALA A 122 -7.27 -0.78 6.21
C ALA A 122 -7.52 0.35 7.22
N ILE A 123 -6.48 0.74 7.96
CA ILE A 123 -6.53 1.72 9.05
C ILE A 123 -5.77 2.95 8.59
N LEU A 124 -6.42 4.12 8.62
CA LEU A 124 -5.86 5.37 8.10
C LEU A 124 -5.76 6.42 9.22
N PRO A 125 -4.80 7.36 9.15
CA PRO A 125 -4.69 8.44 10.11
C PRO A 125 -5.88 9.41 10.05
N VAL A 126 -6.04 10.24 11.08
CA VAL A 126 -7.11 11.25 11.15
C VAL A 126 -7.06 12.17 9.93
N GLY A 127 -8.21 12.35 9.27
CA GLY A 127 -8.35 13.20 8.09
C GLY A 127 -8.08 12.50 6.75
N ALA A 128 -7.62 11.25 6.77
CA ALA A 128 -7.47 10.45 5.55
C ALA A 128 -8.84 10.04 4.96
N THR A 129 -8.84 9.71 3.68
CA THR A 129 -10.05 9.32 2.93
C THR A 129 -9.85 8.02 2.14
N VAL A 130 -10.92 7.26 1.96
CA VAL A 130 -10.96 6.10 1.05
C VAL A 130 -11.89 6.43 -0.13
N ARG A 131 -11.41 6.24 -1.37
CA ARG A 131 -12.22 6.33 -2.59
C ARG A 131 -12.13 5.03 -3.37
N ILE A 132 -13.27 4.46 -3.73
CA ILE A 132 -13.37 3.29 -4.59
C ILE A 132 -14.22 3.69 -5.80
N ASP A 133 -13.65 3.55 -7.00
CA ASP A 133 -14.30 3.84 -8.28
C ASP A 133 -14.46 2.55 -9.07
N ALA A 134 -15.69 2.07 -9.20
CA ALA A 134 -16.02 0.78 -9.77
C ALA A 134 -17.34 0.87 -10.54
N ASP A 135 -17.26 1.24 -11.83
CA ASP A 135 -18.43 1.39 -12.71
C ASP A 135 -19.30 0.12 -12.82
N GLY A 136 -18.69 -1.06 -12.63
CA GLY A 136 -19.40 -2.34 -12.59
C GLY A 136 -20.19 -2.61 -11.31
N GLY A 137 -20.05 -1.76 -10.29
CA GLY A 137 -20.71 -1.88 -8.99
C GLY A 137 -19.87 -2.53 -7.90
N LEU A 138 -20.40 -2.48 -6.68
CA LEU A 138 -19.82 -3.07 -5.47
C LEU A 138 -20.78 -4.13 -4.91
N SER A 139 -20.23 -5.21 -4.37
CA SER A 139 -21.01 -6.29 -3.74
C SER A 139 -20.41 -6.64 -2.38
N PHE A 140 -21.26 -6.70 -1.36
CA PHE A 140 -20.90 -7.05 0.01
C PHE A 140 -21.76 -8.24 0.46
N LYS A 141 -21.15 -9.20 1.15
CA LYS A 141 -21.84 -10.36 1.72
C LYS A 141 -21.61 -10.39 3.23
N GLY A 142 -22.70 -10.26 3.98
CA GLY A 142 -22.69 -10.14 5.44
C GLY A 142 -23.27 -8.81 5.89
N ASP A 143 -23.30 -8.62 7.21
CA ASP A 143 -23.83 -7.40 7.81
C ASP A 143 -22.87 -6.23 7.60
N MET A 144 -23.41 -5.05 7.26
CA MET A 144 -22.66 -3.81 7.10
C MET A 144 -23.03 -2.85 8.22
N THR A 145 -22.03 -2.39 8.97
CA THR A 145 -22.18 -1.31 9.96
C THR A 145 -21.56 -0.03 9.40
N VAL A 146 -22.28 1.08 9.51
CA VAL A 146 -21.79 2.41 9.12
C VAL A 146 -21.98 3.36 10.30
N ASP A 147 -20.87 3.84 10.86
CA ASP A 147 -20.88 4.94 11.82
C ASP A 147 -20.77 6.26 11.06
N GLY A 148 -21.93 6.77 10.64
CA GLY A 148 -22.03 7.99 9.85
C GLY A 148 -23.24 8.03 8.94
N ASN A 149 -23.28 9.05 8.08
CA ASN A 149 -24.37 9.24 7.14
C ASN A 149 -24.14 8.43 5.86
N ILE A 150 -25.20 7.77 5.39
CA ILE A 150 -25.21 7.13 4.07
C ILE A 150 -25.95 8.06 3.10
N LYS A 151 -25.30 8.39 1.98
CA LYS A 151 -25.92 9.10 0.85
C LYS A 151 -25.90 8.21 -0.38
N SER A 152 -27.08 7.95 -0.94
CA SER A 152 -27.24 7.35 -2.26
C SER A 152 -27.81 8.38 -3.23
N THR A 153 -27.28 8.43 -4.45
CA THR A 153 -27.89 9.19 -5.56
C THR A 153 -28.96 8.38 -6.29
N GLY A 154 -28.98 7.06 -6.08
CA GLY A 154 -29.99 6.14 -6.61
C GLY A 154 -30.92 5.60 -5.52
N THR A 155 -31.75 4.64 -5.91
CA THR A 155 -32.69 3.99 -4.99
C THR A 155 -31.98 3.04 -4.02
N ILE A 156 -32.38 3.07 -2.75
CA ILE A 156 -32.04 2.03 -1.77
C ILE A 156 -33.25 1.12 -1.65
N THR A 157 -33.07 -0.17 -1.92
CA THR A 157 -34.10 -1.20 -1.77
C THR A 157 -33.69 -2.21 -0.71
N ALA A 158 -34.65 -2.70 0.07
CA ALA A 158 -34.47 -3.80 1.00
C ALA A 158 -35.59 -4.83 0.79
N ASP A 159 -35.22 -6.11 0.74
CA ASP A 159 -36.20 -7.18 0.51
C ASP A 159 -37.09 -7.44 1.74
N THR A 160 -36.55 -7.17 2.93
CA THR A 160 -37.26 -7.36 4.21
C THR A 160 -37.89 -6.07 4.70
N ASP A 161 -37.09 -5.10 5.13
CA ASP A 161 -37.55 -3.81 5.65
C ASP A 161 -36.41 -2.78 5.72
N VAL A 162 -36.76 -1.50 5.83
CA VAL A 162 -35.86 -0.41 6.23
C VAL A 162 -36.39 0.13 7.57
N VAL A 163 -35.62 -0.06 8.65
CA VAL A 163 -36.02 0.39 10.00
C VAL A 163 -35.24 1.63 10.39
N GLY A 164 -35.90 2.79 10.40
CA GLY A 164 -35.32 4.06 10.86
C GLY A 164 -35.71 4.34 12.30
N ALA A 165 -34.73 4.41 13.21
CA ALA A 165 -34.95 4.68 14.65
C ALA A 165 -36.08 3.82 15.27
N GLY A 166 -36.14 2.54 14.90
CA GLY A 166 -37.16 1.59 15.37
C GLY A 166 -38.52 1.66 14.66
N LYS A 167 -38.65 2.42 13.57
CA LYS A 167 -39.87 2.50 12.75
C LYS A 167 -39.67 1.79 11.42
N SER A 168 -40.51 0.81 11.16
CA SER A 168 -40.55 0.03 9.91
C SER A 168 -41.06 0.88 8.75
N LEU A 169 -40.33 0.94 7.64
CA LEU A 169 -40.83 1.59 6.43
C LEU A 169 -41.99 0.79 5.82
N LYS A 170 -41.93 -0.55 5.92
CA LYS A 170 -42.94 -1.47 5.37
C LYS A 170 -44.24 -1.50 6.18
N ASP A 171 -44.15 -1.55 7.51
CA ASP A 171 -45.27 -1.90 8.39
C ASP A 171 -45.63 -0.79 9.42
N HIS A 172 -45.07 0.42 9.33
CA HIS A 172 -45.46 1.49 10.27
C HIS A 172 -46.94 1.82 10.19
N VAL A 173 -47.51 2.14 11.34
CA VAL A 173 -48.91 2.55 11.49
C VAL A 173 -49.01 4.03 11.86
N HIS A 174 -50.14 4.64 11.51
CA HIS A 174 -50.47 6.01 11.88
C HIS A 174 -51.47 6.01 13.05
N HIS A 175 -51.13 6.70 14.14
CA HIS A 175 -52.02 6.87 15.29
C HIS A 175 -52.89 8.13 15.13
N GLY A 176 -54.04 8.17 15.81
CA GLY A 176 -54.91 9.36 15.83
C GLY A 176 -55.84 9.52 14.62
N VAL A 177 -55.90 8.51 13.76
CA VAL A 177 -56.79 8.45 12.60
C VAL A 177 -57.57 7.14 12.61
N GLN A 178 -58.81 7.16 12.11
CA GLN A 178 -59.59 5.94 11.89
C GLN A 178 -59.28 5.41 10.49
N PRO A 179 -58.93 4.11 10.33
CA PRO A 179 -58.76 3.51 9.02
C PRO A 179 -60.03 3.66 8.17
N GLY A 180 -59.87 4.12 6.93
CA GLY A 180 -60.93 4.15 5.93
C GLY A 180 -60.90 2.90 5.04
N GLY A 181 -61.98 2.66 4.29
CA GLY A 181 -62.07 1.53 3.35
C GLY A 181 -61.45 1.77 1.96
N GLY A 182 -60.93 2.98 1.70
CA GLY A 182 -60.31 3.35 0.42
C GLY A 182 -58.79 3.32 0.49
N LEU A 183 -58.15 3.16 -0.67
CA LEU A 183 -56.70 3.39 -0.81
C LEU A 183 -56.43 4.90 -0.77
N SER A 184 -55.47 5.31 0.04
CA SER A 184 -54.98 6.68 0.01
C SER A 184 -54.30 6.98 -1.33
N GLY A 185 -54.15 8.26 -1.66
CA GLY A 185 -53.18 8.66 -2.67
C GLY A 185 -51.75 8.30 -2.29
N LYS A 186 -50.81 8.60 -3.18
CA LYS A 186 -49.38 8.49 -2.87
C LYS A 186 -49.04 9.36 -1.64
N PRO A 187 -48.14 8.92 -0.76
CA PRO A 187 -47.56 9.78 0.26
C PRO A 187 -47.06 11.09 -0.37
N GLN A 188 -47.32 12.22 0.28
CA GLN A 188 -46.78 13.53 -0.08
C GLN A 188 -45.39 13.72 0.54
#